data_AF-A0A846XIL8-F1
#
_entry.id   AF-A0A846XIL8-F1
#
_cell.length_a   1.000
_cell.length_b   1.000
_cell.length_c   1.000
_cell.angle_alpha   90.00
_cell.angle_beta   90.00
_cell.angle_gamma   90.00
#
_symmetry.space_group_name_H-M   'P 1'
#
loop_
_entity.id
_entity.type
_entity.pdbx_description
1 polymer ?
#
loop_
_entity_poly.entity_id
_entity_poly.type
_entity_poly.pdbx_seq_one_letter_code
_entity_poly.pdbx_strand_id
1 'polypeptide(L)'
;MHLRKLLPLAVVAAALAVPVPAAAESPVAGVPAELQAPAQQLQQQAQQWQQQLPQSQRDQLQQFVQPLPQPLPQLLPPSFSDNLDGWIHNALHILGQRGIPASFEGIHRNAMRESGGNPQAINLWDSNAAAGIPSKGLMQVIDPTFAAYHVEGTSWDIYDPVANIAAACNYAAARYGSIDNVFGAY
;
A
#
# COMPACT_ATOMS: atom_id res chain seq x y z
N MET A 1 3.80 0.80 13.81
CA MET A 1 3.06 1.88 14.53
C MET A 1 3.12 3.27 13.85
N HIS A 2 3.47 3.46 12.57
CA HIS A 2 3.79 4.82 12.08
C HIS A 2 3.13 5.33 10.77
N LEU A 3 2.31 4.55 10.05
CA LEU A 3 1.67 5.06 8.82
C LEU A 3 0.62 6.16 9.07
N ARG A 4 -0.15 6.07 10.17
CA ARG A 4 -1.23 7.03 10.49
C ARG A 4 -0.77 8.44 10.85
N LYS A 5 0.52 8.64 11.18
CA LYS A 5 1.07 9.94 11.58
C LYS A 5 1.72 10.72 10.42
N LEU A 6 2.08 10.04 9.33
CA LEU A 6 2.80 10.65 8.20
C LEU A 6 1.85 11.22 7.14
N LEU A 7 0.71 10.56 6.89
CA LEU A 7 -0.33 11.09 6.00
C LEU A 7 -0.77 12.52 6.36
N PRO A 8 -1.11 12.87 7.61
CA PRO A 8 -1.54 14.23 7.92
C PRO A 8 -0.44 15.26 7.70
N LEU A 9 0.84 14.92 7.92
CA LEU A 9 1.95 15.85 7.70
C LEU A 9 2.21 16.13 6.22
N ALA A 10 2.20 15.08 5.39
CA ALA A 10 2.42 15.19 3.95
C ALA A 10 1.25 15.89 3.23
N VAL A 11 0.01 15.63 3.67
CA VAL A 11 -1.19 16.33 3.15
C VAL A 11 -1.17 17.82 3.52
N VAL A 12 -0.73 18.18 4.73
CA VAL A 12 -0.57 19.58 5.14
C VAL A 12 0.54 20.27 4.34
N ALA A 13 1.68 19.61 4.10
CA ALA A 13 2.76 20.18 3.29
C ALA A 13 2.33 20.40 1.83
N ALA A 14 1.62 19.45 1.22
CA ALA A 14 1.05 19.60 -0.13
C ALA A 14 0.04 20.75 -0.22
N ALA A 15 -0.83 20.89 0.79
CA ALA A 15 -1.84 21.96 0.83
C ALA A 15 -1.25 23.37 1.00
N LEU A 16 -0.12 23.52 1.69
CA LEU A 16 0.53 24.81 1.95
C LEU A 16 1.45 25.29 0.82
N ALA A 17 1.89 24.38 -0.05
CA ALA A 17 3.00 24.61 -0.97
C ALA A 17 2.59 24.80 -2.44
N VAL A 18 1.41 24.34 -2.83
CA VAL A 18 0.95 24.45 -4.22
C VAL A 18 0.20 25.77 -4.40
N PRO A 19 0.69 26.71 -5.24
CA PRO A 19 -0.08 27.89 -5.60
C PRO A 19 -1.36 27.46 -6.30
N VAL A 20 -2.51 27.86 -5.75
CA VAL A 20 -3.81 27.44 -6.29
C VAL A 20 -4.18 28.33 -7.46
N PRO A 21 -4.38 27.76 -8.67
CA PRO A 21 -4.96 28.54 -9.76
C PRO A 21 -6.35 29.03 -9.34
N ALA A 22 -6.75 30.22 -9.77
CA ALA A 22 -8.00 30.88 -9.37
C ALA A 22 -9.31 30.12 -9.74
N ALA A 23 -9.20 28.92 -10.32
CA ALA A 23 -10.33 28.06 -10.64
C ALA A 23 -10.49 26.97 -9.57
N ALA A 24 -11.62 27.02 -8.85
CA ALA A 24 -12.09 25.93 -8.01
C ALA A 24 -12.25 24.64 -8.83
N GLU A 25 -12.06 23.49 -8.17
CA GLU A 25 -12.40 22.12 -8.64
C GLU A 25 -11.33 21.28 -9.35
N SER A 26 -10.06 21.70 -9.44
CA SER A 26 -9.02 20.76 -9.87
C SER A 26 -8.66 19.76 -8.75
N PRO A 27 -8.52 18.45 -9.04
CA PRO A 27 -8.06 17.48 -8.05
C PRO A 27 -6.66 17.86 -7.55
N VAL A 28 -6.44 17.75 -6.24
CA VAL A 28 -5.13 17.98 -5.64
C VAL A 28 -4.19 16.91 -6.19
N ALA A 29 -3.20 17.34 -6.97
CA ALA A 29 -2.29 16.44 -7.64
C ALA A 29 -1.67 15.47 -6.64
N GLY A 30 -1.71 14.17 -6.96
CA GLY A 30 -1.14 13.06 -6.18
C GLY A 30 -1.80 12.76 -4.84
N VAL A 31 -2.96 13.35 -4.54
CA VAL A 31 -3.81 12.90 -3.44
C VAL A 31 -4.76 11.79 -3.95
N PRO A 32 -4.89 10.64 -3.26
CA PRO A 32 -5.85 9.60 -3.61
C PRO A 32 -7.29 10.12 -3.65
N ALA A 33 -8.15 9.49 -4.46
CA ALA A 33 -9.53 9.96 -4.66
C ALA A 33 -10.31 10.09 -3.34
N GLU A 34 -10.11 9.14 -2.44
CA GLU A 34 -10.70 9.09 -1.09
C GLU A 34 -10.26 10.25 -0.18
N LEU A 35 -9.14 10.92 -0.49
CA LEU A 35 -8.62 12.04 0.27
C LEU A 35 -8.76 13.39 -0.46
N GLN A 36 -9.34 13.41 -1.66
CA GLN A 36 -9.49 14.63 -2.44
C GLN A 36 -10.34 15.68 -1.71
N ALA A 37 -11.50 15.31 -1.18
CA ALA A 37 -12.36 16.24 -0.45
C ALA A 37 -11.68 16.87 0.79
N PRO A 38 -11.10 16.09 1.73
CA PRO A 38 -10.39 16.68 2.86
C PRO A 38 -9.13 17.46 2.44
N ALA A 39 -8.42 17.06 1.38
CA ALA A 39 -7.28 17.81 0.87
C ALA A 39 -7.69 19.16 0.27
N GLN A 40 -8.78 19.20 -0.50
CA GLN A 40 -9.34 20.45 -1.04
C GLN A 40 -9.80 21.37 0.09
N GLN A 41 -10.45 20.84 1.13
CA GLN A 41 -10.87 21.62 2.29
C GLN A 41 -9.69 22.22 3.06
N LEU A 42 -8.63 21.43 3.29
CA LEU A 42 -7.39 21.91 3.91
C LEU A 42 -6.72 22.99 3.08
N GLN A 43 -6.70 22.84 1.75
CA GLN A 43 -6.12 23.82 0.85
C GLN A 43 -6.91 25.15 0.87
N GLN A 44 -8.25 25.10 0.90
CA GLN A 44 -9.09 26.28 1.04
C GLN A 44 -8.89 26.99 2.39
N GLN A 45 -8.82 26.24 3.50
CA GLN A 45 -8.52 26.82 4.82
C GLN A 45 -7.11 27.42 4.87
N ALA A 46 -6.12 26.72 4.32
CA ALA A 46 -4.75 27.19 4.25
C ALA A 46 -4.64 28.55 3.53
N GLN A 47 -5.35 28.74 2.41
CA GLN A 47 -5.40 30.02 1.71
C GLN A 47 -5.96 31.15 2.58
N GLN A 48 -7.09 30.89 3.24
CA GLN A 48 -7.73 31.87 4.13
C GLN A 48 -6.78 32.30 5.24
N TRP A 49 -6.06 31.35 5.83
CA TRP A 49 -5.08 31.62 6.88
C TRP A 49 -3.87 32.38 6.34
N GLN A 50 -3.36 31.99 5.16
CA GLN A 50 -2.16 32.58 4.57
C GLN A 50 -2.34 34.07 4.26
N GLN A 51 -3.55 34.48 3.86
CA GLN A 51 -3.89 35.90 3.66
C GLN A 51 -3.91 36.70 4.97
N GLN A 52 -4.22 36.06 6.09
CA GLN A 52 -4.30 36.69 7.42
C GLN A 52 -2.96 36.75 8.15
N LEU A 53 -1.95 35.99 7.70
CA LEU A 53 -0.63 35.99 8.33
C LEU A 53 0.14 37.30 8.06
N PRO A 54 0.91 37.81 9.05
CA PRO A 54 1.92 38.86 8.82
C PRO A 54 2.95 38.45 7.76
N GLN A 55 3.49 39.43 7.01
CA GLN A 55 4.44 39.17 5.92
C GLN A 55 5.65 38.32 6.34
N SER A 56 6.22 38.61 7.51
CA SER A 56 7.37 37.84 8.04
C SER A 56 7.05 36.35 8.25
N GLN A 57 5.82 36.02 8.64
CA GLN A 57 5.40 34.63 8.83
C GLN A 57 5.15 33.94 7.47
N ARG A 58 4.69 34.68 6.46
CA ARG A 58 4.57 34.15 5.09
C ARG A 58 5.94 33.82 4.50
N ASP A 59 6.92 34.70 4.70
CA ASP A 59 8.29 34.51 4.20
C ASP A 59 8.95 33.29 4.85
N GLN A 60 8.74 33.07 6.16
CA GLN A 60 9.20 31.87 6.87
C GLN A 60 8.58 30.58 6.32
N LEU A 61 7.28 30.58 6.03
CA LEU A 61 6.61 29.43 5.42
C LEU A 61 7.16 29.11 4.02
N GLN A 62 7.42 30.13 3.20
CA GLN A 62 8.00 29.94 1.88
C GLN A 62 9.41 29.34 1.93
N GLN A 63 10.23 29.77 2.89
CA GLN A 63 11.58 29.22 3.11
C GLN A 63 11.55 27.75 3.55
N PHE A 64 10.55 27.35 4.34
CA PHE A 64 10.37 25.97 4.75
C PHE A 64 9.88 25.06 3.61
N VAL A 65 9.03 25.60 2.73
CA VAL A 65 8.43 24.85 1.61
C VAL A 65 9.38 24.70 0.42
N GLN A 66 10.17 25.72 0.09
CA GLN A 66 11.07 25.72 -1.07
C GLN A 66 11.96 24.47 -1.23
N PRO A 67 12.60 23.93 -0.17
CA PRO A 67 13.50 22.79 -0.33
C PRO A 67 12.77 21.45 -0.47
N LEU A 68 11.44 21.39 -0.34
CA LEU A 68 10.71 20.14 -0.45
C LEU A 68 10.70 19.61 -1.90
N PRO A 69 10.87 18.29 -2.12
CA PRO A 69 10.85 17.70 -3.45
C PRO A 69 9.52 17.98 -4.15
N GLN A 70 9.58 18.44 -5.41
CA GLN A 70 8.42 18.64 -6.25
C GLN A 70 8.37 17.58 -7.36
N PRO A 71 7.23 16.92 -7.59
CA PRO A 71 5.94 17.18 -6.96
C PRO A 71 5.85 16.53 -5.56
N LEU A 72 5.36 17.29 -4.56
CA LEU A 72 5.06 16.83 -3.19
C LEU A 72 4.29 15.50 -3.07
N PRO A 73 3.47 15.08 -4.04
CA PRO A 73 2.98 13.71 -4.18
C PRO A 73 3.97 12.60 -3.88
N GLN A 74 5.26 12.79 -4.17
CA GLN A 74 6.30 11.80 -3.88
C GLN A 74 6.55 11.58 -2.38
N LEU A 75 6.02 12.46 -1.51
CA LEU A 75 6.08 12.33 -0.06
C LEU A 75 4.92 11.50 0.50
N LEU A 76 3.86 11.25 -0.29
CA LEU A 76 2.74 10.43 0.13
C LEU A 76 3.09 8.95 -0.08
N PRO A 77 2.72 8.06 0.87
CA PRO A 77 2.81 6.64 0.63
C PRO A 77 1.95 6.29 -0.60
N PRO A 78 2.39 5.34 -1.44
CA PRO A 78 1.62 4.93 -2.60
C PRO A 78 0.24 4.40 -2.18
N SER A 79 -0.80 4.83 -2.90
CA SER A 79 -2.14 4.26 -2.79
C SER A 79 -2.29 3.10 -3.76
N PHE A 80 -2.95 2.04 -3.32
CA PHE A 80 -3.26 0.87 -4.14
C PHE A 80 -4.76 0.65 -4.17
N SER A 81 -5.29 0.20 -5.29
CA SER A 81 -6.71 -0.15 -5.41
C SER A 81 -7.06 -1.34 -4.51
N ASP A 82 -8.31 -1.39 -4.05
CA ASP A 82 -8.82 -2.52 -3.27
C ASP A 82 -9.37 -3.63 -4.19
N ASN A 83 -8.47 -4.22 -4.96
CA ASN A 83 -8.73 -5.31 -5.90
C ASN A 83 -7.44 -6.11 -6.13
N LEU A 84 -7.52 -7.21 -6.88
CA LEU A 84 -6.39 -8.12 -7.10
C LEU A 84 -5.12 -7.37 -7.54
N ASP A 85 -5.19 -6.54 -8.58
CA ASP A 85 -4.04 -5.80 -9.09
C ASP A 85 -3.44 -4.87 -8.02
N GLY A 86 -4.28 -4.15 -7.28
CA GLY A 86 -3.84 -3.26 -6.23
C GLY A 86 -3.22 -4.00 -5.05
N TRP A 87 -3.78 -5.13 -4.65
CA TRP A 87 -3.19 -5.98 -3.60
C TRP A 87 -1.82 -6.53 -4.03
N ILE A 88 -1.67 -6.95 -5.30
CA ILE A 88 -0.39 -7.41 -5.85
C ILE A 88 0.63 -6.27 -5.85
N HIS A 89 0.27 -5.08 -6.34
CA HIS A 89 1.17 -3.93 -6.34
C HIS A 89 1.58 -3.49 -4.93
N ASN A 90 0.65 -3.53 -3.98
CA ASN A 90 0.96 -3.25 -2.58
C ASN A 90 1.94 -4.27 -2.01
N ALA A 91 1.69 -5.56 -2.25
CA ALA A 91 2.61 -6.61 -1.82
C ALA A 91 4.00 -6.44 -2.46
N LEU A 92 4.08 -6.18 -3.77
CA LEU A 92 5.35 -5.92 -4.46
C LEU A 92 6.11 -4.72 -3.88
N HIS A 93 5.40 -3.66 -3.50
CA HIS A 93 6.00 -2.49 -2.84
C HIS A 93 6.64 -2.89 -1.51
N ILE A 94 5.95 -3.66 -0.68
CA ILE A 94 6.45 -4.14 0.61
C ILE A 94 7.61 -5.13 0.43
N LEU A 95 7.49 -6.07 -0.49
CA LEU A 95 8.50 -7.08 -0.81
C LEU A 95 9.79 -6.43 -1.32
N GLY A 96 9.67 -5.43 -2.19
CA GLY A 96 10.81 -4.67 -2.71
C GLY A 96 11.61 -3.94 -1.62
N GLN A 97 10.94 -3.36 -0.62
CA GLN A 97 11.60 -2.75 0.54
C GLN A 97 12.40 -3.75 1.39
N ARG A 98 12.13 -5.04 1.24
CA ARG A 98 12.76 -6.13 1.99
C ARG A 98 13.71 -6.99 1.16
N GLY A 99 13.88 -6.65 -0.12
CA GLY A 99 14.70 -7.42 -1.05
C GLY A 99 14.16 -8.83 -1.31
N ILE A 100 12.85 -9.06 -1.13
CA ILE A 100 12.22 -10.34 -1.43
C ILE A 100 11.83 -10.34 -2.91
N PRO A 101 12.39 -11.24 -3.74
CA PRO A 101 12.14 -11.26 -5.18
C PRO A 101 10.72 -11.76 -5.49
N ALA A 102 9.99 -10.98 -6.29
CA ALA A 102 8.71 -11.35 -6.86
C ALA A 102 8.38 -10.49 -8.08
N SER A 103 7.52 -11.00 -8.97
CA SER A 103 6.95 -10.25 -10.08
C SER A 103 5.42 -10.24 -10.02
N PHE A 104 4.82 -9.25 -10.67
CA PHE A 104 3.36 -9.17 -10.80
C PHE A 104 2.79 -10.43 -11.45
N GLU A 105 3.37 -10.86 -12.57
CA GLU A 105 2.94 -12.05 -13.32
C GLU A 105 3.08 -13.34 -12.52
N GLY A 106 4.15 -13.47 -11.73
CA GLY A 106 4.36 -14.57 -10.82
C GLY A 106 3.25 -14.65 -9.78
N ILE A 107 2.95 -13.53 -9.11
CA ILE A 107 1.90 -13.48 -8.09
C ILE A 107 0.52 -13.71 -8.71
N HIS A 108 0.18 -12.98 -9.77
CA HIS A 108 -1.13 -13.05 -10.43
C HIS A 108 -1.44 -14.48 -10.91
N ARG A 109 -0.49 -15.13 -11.59
CA ARG A 109 -0.64 -16.53 -12.05
C ARG A 109 -0.93 -17.48 -10.90
N ASN A 110 -0.19 -17.37 -9.80
CA ASN A 110 -0.37 -18.23 -8.64
C ASN A 110 -1.73 -17.95 -7.97
N ALA A 111 -2.08 -16.68 -7.69
CA ALA A 111 -3.36 -16.31 -7.09
C ALA A 111 -4.57 -16.81 -7.90
N MET A 112 -4.51 -16.71 -9.23
CA MET A 112 -5.58 -17.23 -10.10
C MET A 112 -5.69 -18.75 -10.07
N ARG A 113 -4.57 -19.47 -9.93
CA ARG A 113 -4.57 -20.93 -9.80
C ARG A 113 -5.08 -21.38 -8.44
N GLU A 114 -4.63 -20.73 -7.37
CA GLU A 114 -4.89 -21.15 -5.99
C GLU A 114 -6.31 -20.81 -5.53
N SER A 115 -6.83 -19.63 -5.88
CA SER A 115 -8.12 -19.16 -5.34
C SER A 115 -9.05 -18.53 -6.38
N GLY A 116 -8.63 -18.43 -7.64
CA GLY A 116 -9.35 -17.64 -8.65
C GLY A 116 -9.41 -16.16 -8.30
N GLY A 117 -8.47 -15.65 -7.49
CA GLY A 117 -8.45 -14.26 -7.02
C GLY A 117 -9.35 -13.98 -5.82
N ASN A 118 -9.90 -15.01 -5.16
CA ASN A 118 -10.73 -14.84 -3.97
C ASN A 118 -9.87 -14.78 -2.68
N PRO A 119 -9.80 -13.64 -1.97
CA PRO A 119 -9.01 -13.53 -0.74
C PRO A 119 -9.62 -14.26 0.46
N GLN A 120 -10.87 -14.72 0.36
CA GLN A 120 -11.57 -15.47 1.40
C GLN A 120 -11.64 -16.98 1.11
N ALA A 121 -10.87 -17.47 0.13
CA ALA A 121 -10.84 -18.90 -0.19
C ALA A 121 -10.27 -19.74 0.96
N ILE A 122 -10.86 -20.92 1.17
CA ILE A 122 -10.40 -21.91 2.13
C ILE A 122 -10.53 -23.32 1.54
N ASN A 123 -9.47 -24.12 1.63
CA ASN A 123 -9.50 -25.53 1.27
C ASN A 123 -9.80 -26.38 2.51
N LEU A 124 -10.83 -27.22 2.44
CA LEU A 124 -11.31 -28.06 3.55
C LEU A 124 -11.22 -29.57 3.26
N TRP A 125 -10.56 -29.97 2.18
CA TRP A 125 -10.71 -31.31 1.60
C TRP A 125 -9.39 -32.08 1.48
N ASP A 126 -8.25 -31.43 1.71
CA ASP A 126 -6.92 -32.04 1.64
C ASP A 126 -6.40 -32.56 3.00
N SER A 127 -5.16 -33.07 3.01
CA SER A 127 -4.51 -33.58 4.23
C SER A 127 -4.25 -32.48 5.27
N ASN A 128 -4.04 -31.24 4.84
CA ASN A 128 -3.85 -30.11 5.77
C ASN A 128 -5.16 -29.76 6.47
N ALA A 129 -6.27 -29.75 5.73
CA ALA A 129 -7.60 -29.59 6.30
C ALA A 129 -7.96 -30.72 7.26
N ALA A 130 -7.65 -31.97 6.91
CA ALA A 130 -7.83 -33.12 7.80
C ALA A 130 -6.98 -33.00 9.08
N ALA A 131 -5.81 -32.36 8.99
CA ALA A 131 -4.94 -32.03 10.13
C ALA A 131 -5.35 -30.76 10.89
N GLY A 132 -6.45 -30.10 10.51
CA GLY A 132 -6.96 -28.89 11.17
C GLY A 132 -6.19 -27.61 10.83
N ILE A 133 -5.34 -27.63 9.81
CA ILE A 133 -4.53 -26.49 9.33
C ILE A 133 -4.83 -26.19 7.85
N PRO A 134 -6.09 -25.93 7.48
CA PRO A 134 -6.48 -25.73 6.08
C PRO A 134 -5.72 -24.55 5.45
N SER A 135 -5.47 -24.67 4.15
CA SER A 135 -4.96 -23.60 3.29
C SER A 135 -5.98 -22.48 3.12
N LYS A 136 -5.53 -21.22 3.18
CA LYS A 136 -6.40 -20.03 3.21
C LYS A 136 -5.87 -18.89 2.34
N GLY A 137 -6.81 -18.04 1.91
CA GLY A 137 -6.52 -16.77 1.24
C GLY A 137 -6.10 -16.91 -0.21
N LEU A 138 -5.64 -15.79 -0.80
CA LEU A 138 -5.32 -15.68 -2.23
C LEU A 138 -4.34 -16.74 -2.72
N MET A 139 -3.33 -17.04 -1.91
CA MET A 139 -2.22 -17.93 -2.26
C MET A 139 -2.33 -19.29 -1.60
N GLN A 140 -3.48 -19.60 -0.97
CA GLN A 140 -3.75 -20.86 -0.28
C GLN A 140 -2.61 -21.29 0.68
N VAL A 141 -2.17 -20.36 1.52
CA VAL A 141 -1.12 -20.60 2.53
C VAL A 141 -1.76 -21.20 3.79
N ILE A 142 -1.08 -22.16 4.43
CA ILE A 142 -1.48 -22.69 5.75
C ILE A 142 -0.95 -21.82 6.90
N ASP A 143 -1.65 -21.80 8.03
CA ASP A 143 -1.30 -20.97 9.20
C ASP A 143 0.17 -21.08 9.65
N PRO A 144 0.80 -22.28 9.78
CA PRO A 144 2.20 -22.34 10.22
C PRO A 144 3.18 -21.75 9.19
N THR A 145 2.89 -21.88 7.89
CA THR A 145 3.71 -21.26 6.84
C THR A 145 3.53 -19.75 6.85
N PHE A 146 2.29 -19.27 6.97
CA PHE A 146 2.01 -17.83 7.07
C PHE A 146 2.75 -17.20 8.26
N ALA A 147 2.71 -17.84 9.42
CA ALA A 147 3.40 -17.36 10.62
C ALA A 147 4.93 -17.37 10.47
N ALA A 148 5.50 -18.42 9.88
CA ALA A 148 6.95 -18.55 9.70
C ALA A 148 7.52 -17.59 8.66
N TYR A 149 6.73 -17.24 7.63
CA TYR A 149 7.16 -16.40 6.51
C TYR A 149 6.48 -15.04 6.48
N HIS A 150 5.83 -14.63 7.57
CA HIS A 150 5.24 -13.31 7.70
C HIS A 150 6.25 -12.21 7.36
N VAL A 151 5.80 -11.19 6.63
CA VAL A 151 6.64 -10.06 6.22
C VAL A 151 6.23 -8.86 7.07
N GLU A 152 7.16 -8.34 7.88
CA GLU A 152 6.88 -7.21 8.77
C GLU A 152 6.25 -6.03 7.99
N GLY A 153 5.26 -5.35 8.57
CA GLY A 153 4.56 -4.24 7.91
C GLY A 153 3.27 -4.65 7.19
N THR A 154 2.96 -5.95 7.11
CA THR A 154 1.64 -6.45 6.69
C THR A 154 0.78 -6.86 7.89
N SER A 155 -0.51 -7.14 7.64
CA SER A 155 -1.45 -7.68 8.63
C SER A 155 -1.01 -9.06 9.15
N TRP A 156 -1.46 -9.44 10.35
CA TRP A 156 -1.37 -10.81 10.86
C TRP A 156 -2.62 -11.65 10.57
N ASP A 157 -3.61 -11.06 9.88
CA ASP A 157 -4.74 -11.79 9.35
C ASP A 157 -4.32 -12.53 8.06
N ILE A 158 -4.45 -13.85 8.06
CA ILE A 158 -4.11 -14.69 6.88
C ILE A 158 -5.05 -14.42 5.69
N TYR A 159 -6.23 -13.85 5.92
CA TYR A 159 -7.16 -13.46 4.86
C TYR A 159 -6.92 -12.04 4.32
N ASP A 160 -6.02 -11.27 4.94
CA ASP A 160 -5.56 -10.02 4.35
C ASP A 160 -4.79 -10.34 3.05
N PRO A 161 -5.26 -9.86 1.89
CA PRO A 161 -4.71 -10.27 0.60
C PRO A 161 -3.23 -9.90 0.46
N VAL A 162 -2.83 -8.74 0.98
CA VAL A 162 -1.45 -8.24 0.90
C VAL A 162 -0.53 -9.08 1.79
N ALA A 163 -0.94 -9.38 3.03
CA ALA A 163 -0.19 -10.23 3.93
C ALA A 163 -0.05 -11.66 3.39
N ASN A 164 -1.13 -12.22 2.85
CA ASN A 164 -1.16 -13.57 2.28
C ASN A 164 -0.20 -13.68 1.08
N ILE A 165 -0.23 -12.71 0.15
CA ILE A 165 0.72 -12.62 -0.97
C ILE A 165 2.16 -12.48 -0.45
N ALA A 166 2.40 -11.58 0.49
CA ALA A 166 3.75 -11.31 0.97
C ALA A 166 4.38 -12.54 1.65
N ALA A 167 3.61 -13.25 2.49
CA ALA A 167 4.06 -14.48 3.14
C ALA A 167 4.34 -15.60 2.12
N ALA A 168 3.47 -15.78 1.12
CA ALA A 168 3.68 -16.76 0.05
C ALA A 168 4.94 -16.45 -0.77
N CYS A 169 5.18 -15.19 -1.12
CA CYS A 169 6.38 -14.78 -1.86
C CYS A 169 7.65 -14.97 -1.04
N ASN A 170 7.61 -14.69 0.27
CA ASN A 170 8.75 -14.90 1.16
C ASN A 170 9.08 -16.40 1.30
N TYR A 171 8.05 -17.24 1.44
CA TYR A 171 8.21 -18.70 1.38
C TYR A 171 8.80 -19.16 0.04
N ALA A 172 8.28 -18.67 -1.08
CA ALA A 172 8.75 -19.03 -2.40
C ALA A 172 10.18 -18.57 -2.66
N ALA A 173 10.57 -17.39 -2.18
CA ALA A 173 11.95 -16.91 -2.25
C ALA A 173 12.90 -17.84 -1.47
N ALA A 174 12.51 -18.27 -0.27
CA ALA A 174 13.32 -19.18 0.54
C ALA A 174 13.46 -20.59 -0.04
N ARG A 175 12.43 -21.09 -0.76
CA ARG A 175 12.41 -22.46 -1.30
C ARG A 175 12.83 -22.58 -2.75
N TYR A 176 12.49 -21.57 -3.56
CA TYR A 176 12.58 -21.61 -5.02
C TYR A 176 13.31 -20.40 -5.60
N GLY A 177 13.77 -19.47 -4.77
CA GLY A 177 14.47 -18.25 -5.18
C GLY A 177 13.55 -17.11 -5.64
N SER A 178 12.31 -17.39 -6.06
CA SER A 178 11.25 -16.41 -6.35
C SER A 178 9.91 -17.13 -6.51
N ILE A 179 8.80 -16.41 -6.30
CA ILE A 179 7.45 -16.85 -6.71
C ILE A 179 7.36 -17.15 -8.22
N ASP A 180 8.25 -16.55 -9.02
CA ASP A 180 8.31 -16.77 -10.46
C ASP A 180 8.65 -18.21 -10.83
N ASN A 181 9.36 -18.90 -9.94
CA ASN A 181 9.79 -20.28 -10.10
C ASN A 181 8.76 -21.30 -9.56
N VAL A 182 7.57 -20.84 -9.16
CA VAL A 182 6.47 -21.69 -8.68
C VAL A 182 5.49 -21.97 -9.82
N PHE A 183 5.37 -23.25 -10.17
CA PHE A 183 4.56 -23.74 -11.29
C PHE A 183 3.38 -24.65 -10.87
N GLY A 184 3.35 -25.14 -9.63
CA GLY A 184 2.28 -25.99 -9.09
C GLY A 184 1.70 -25.44 -7.78
N ALA A 185 0.64 -26.08 -7.31
CA ALA A 185 0.03 -25.78 -6.00
C ALA A 185 0.99 -26.09 -4.85
N TYR A 186 0.81 -25.37 -3.74
CA TYR A 186 1.60 -25.51 -2.51
C TYR A 186 1.29 -26.79 -1.74
#